data_AF-A0A124IA75-F1
#
_entry.id   AF-A0A124IA75-F1
#
_cell.length_a   1.000
_cell.length_b   1.000
_cell.length_c   1.000
_cell.angle_alpha   90.00
_cell.angle_beta   90.00
_cell.angle_gamma   90.00
#
_symmetry.space_group_name_H-M   'P 1'
#
loop_
_entity.id
_entity.type
_entity.pdbx_description
1 polymer ?
#
loop_
_entity_poly.entity_id
_entity_poly.type
_entity_poly.pdbx_seq_one_letter_code
_entity_poly.pdbx_strand_id
1 'polypeptide(L)'
;MPDTPLLDCPSDTGTPSAAELHKHLDDAFVAARIAARVEAAPGAALDLTLLTAGRMPFDRDPDQANAWLAEHSIDASARFNDAMDIVIRLPTAEAVHRLTALALDARIATHAAAAALDGALAAHRLAYEVEVTGPGQLSLVLHGSEDAGTGPAFAALLGAPGIDAGLDLARGRGIRRLTDRLAWLLTGVTESLVQAQGSTGCRHEPDRVELYFDPGQADLLTRRLEQASSTDQSNTC
;
A
#
# COMPACT_ATOMS: atom_id res chain seq x y z
N MET A 1 -1.44 -55.86 -25.28
CA MET A 1 -1.52 -54.42 -25.02
C MET A 1 -2.71 -54.21 -24.09
N PRO A 2 -2.52 -53.76 -22.84
CA PRO A 2 -3.64 -53.47 -21.97
C PRO A 2 -4.15 -52.04 -22.24
N ASP A 3 -5.44 -51.94 -22.55
CA ASP A 3 -6.17 -50.67 -22.60
C ASP A 3 -6.15 -50.02 -21.21
N THR A 4 -5.53 -48.84 -21.14
CA THR A 4 -5.54 -48.01 -19.92
C THR A 4 -6.80 -47.15 -19.99
N PRO A 5 -7.71 -47.19 -19.00
CA PRO A 5 -8.86 -46.31 -18.99
C PRO A 5 -8.38 -44.87 -18.77
N LEU A 6 -8.82 -43.97 -19.65
CA LEU A 6 -8.68 -42.53 -19.47
C LEU A 6 -9.39 -42.14 -18.17
N LEU A 7 -8.61 -41.74 -17.17
CA LEU A 7 -9.12 -41.04 -16.00
C LEU A 7 -9.62 -39.68 -16.49
N ASP A 8 -10.95 -39.53 -16.53
CA ASP A 8 -11.60 -38.23 -16.58
C ASP A 8 -11.13 -37.42 -15.37
N CYS A 9 -10.21 -36.49 -15.60
CA CYS A 9 -9.98 -35.40 -14.67
C CYS A 9 -11.22 -34.49 -14.73
N PRO A 10 -11.99 -34.29 -13.65
CA PRO A 10 -13.00 -33.25 -13.65
C PRO A 10 -12.27 -31.92 -13.76
N SER A 11 -12.34 -31.32 -14.94
CA SER A 11 -11.99 -29.92 -15.16
C SER A 11 -13.12 -29.08 -14.58
N ASP A 12 -13.24 -29.04 -13.25
CA ASP A 12 -14.13 -28.11 -12.59
C ASP A 12 -13.44 -26.75 -12.51
N THR A 13 -13.23 -26.13 -13.67
CA THR A 13 -13.06 -24.68 -13.77
C THR A 13 -14.45 -24.07 -13.76
N GLY A 14 -15.18 -24.28 -12.66
CA GLY A 14 -16.51 -23.73 -12.47
C GLY A 14 -16.44 -22.21 -12.51
N THR A 15 -17.28 -21.59 -13.33
CA THR A 15 -17.49 -20.14 -13.29
C THR A 15 -17.82 -19.75 -11.84
N PRO A 16 -17.10 -18.80 -11.24
CA PRO A 16 -17.33 -18.43 -9.85
C PRO A 16 -18.77 -17.97 -9.65
N SER A 17 -19.37 -18.38 -8.55
CA SER A 17 -20.74 -18.02 -8.21
C SER A 17 -20.86 -16.52 -7.89
N ALA A 18 -22.06 -15.96 -8.04
CA ALA A 18 -22.32 -14.56 -7.71
C ALA A 18 -22.01 -14.23 -6.24
N ALA A 19 -22.19 -15.19 -5.33
CA ALA A 19 -21.85 -15.04 -3.90
C ALA A 19 -20.33 -14.99 -3.67
N GLU A 20 -19.55 -15.80 -4.38
CA GLU A 20 -18.09 -15.77 -4.32
C GLU A 20 -17.54 -14.45 -4.90
N LEU A 21 -18.08 -13.99 -6.03
CA LEU A 21 -17.70 -12.71 -6.63
C LEU A 21 -18.08 -11.52 -5.73
N HIS A 22 -19.25 -11.57 -5.11
CA HIS A 22 -19.71 -10.55 -4.15
C HIS A 22 -18.73 -10.45 -2.98
N LYS A 23 -18.41 -11.59 -2.34
CA LYS A 23 -17.45 -11.64 -1.24
C LYS A 23 -16.07 -11.18 -1.67
N HIS A 24 -15.58 -11.64 -2.82
CA HIS A 24 -14.26 -11.24 -3.33
C HIS A 24 -14.16 -9.72 -3.51
N LEU A 25 -15.20 -9.10 -4.07
CA LEU A 25 -15.22 -7.65 -4.28
C LEU A 25 -15.30 -6.92 -2.93
N ASP A 26 -16.14 -7.37 -2.01
CA ASP A 26 -16.24 -6.80 -0.65
C ASP A 26 -14.90 -6.86 0.10
N ASP A 27 -14.27 -8.04 0.14
CA ASP A 27 -12.95 -8.26 0.75
C ASP A 27 -11.89 -7.35 0.10
N ALA A 28 -11.92 -7.17 -1.23
CA ALA A 28 -10.99 -6.30 -1.94
C ALA A 28 -11.18 -4.82 -1.59
N PHE A 29 -12.42 -4.33 -1.48
CA PHE A 29 -12.70 -2.95 -1.05
C PHE A 29 -12.29 -2.70 0.40
N VAL A 30 -12.53 -3.66 1.29
CA VAL A 30 -12.07 -3.62 2.69
C VAL A 30 -10.55 -3.56 2.75
N ALA A 31 -9.85 -4.45 2.04
CA ALA A 31 -8.39 -4.48 2.00
C ALA A 31 -7.78 -3.21 1.37
N ALA A 32 -8.45 -2.63 0.37
CA ALA A 32 -8.07 -1.36 -0.25
C ALA A 32 -8.44 -0.13 0.60
N ARG A 33 -9.13 -0.32 1.74
CA ARG A 33 -9.67 0.73 2.60
C ARG A 33 -10.55 1.75 1.86
N ILE A 34 -11.30 1.30 0.87
CA ILE A 34 -12.26 2.13 0.13
C ILE A 34 -13.66 1.76 0.60
N ALA A 35 -14.43 2.76 1.06
CA ALA A 35 -15.80 2.52 1.48
C ALA A 35 -16.70 2.34 0.26
N ALA A 36 -17.20 1.13 0.09
CA ALA A 36 -18.13 0.76 -0.95
C ALA A 36 -19.18 -0.20 -0.41
N ARG A 37 -20.26 -0.39 -1.16
CA ARG A 37 -21.30 -1.37 -0.90
C ARG A 37 -21.53 -2.18 -2.15
N VAL A 38 -21.47 -3.50 -2.04
CA VAL A 38 -21.74 -4.42 -3.14
C VAL A 38 -23.11 -5.05 -2.93
N GLU A 39 -23.97 -5.02 -3.95
CA GLU A 39 -25.30 -5.62 -3.94
C GLU A 39 -25.48 -6.56 -5.13
N ALA A 40 -26.26 -7.63 -4.96
CA ALA A 40 -26.63 -8.50 -6.06
C ALA A 40 -27.67 -7.81 -6.94
N ALA A 41 -27.44 -7.80 -8.26
CA ALA A 41 -28.33 -7.26 -9.26
C ALA A 41 -28.93 -8.37 -10.15
N PRO A 42 -30.01 -8.09 -10.90
CA PRO A 42 -30.62 -9.08 -11.78
C PRO A 42 -29.65 -9.65 -12.81
N GLY A 43 -29.75 -10.96 -13.06
CA GLY A 43 -28.95 -11.65 -14.08
C GLY A 43 -27.53 -12.01 -13.60
N ALA A 44 -27.34 -12.28 -12.30
CA ALA A 44 -26.05 -12.57 -11.67
C ALA A 44 -25.02 -11.41 -11.71
N ALA A 45 -25.46 -10.21 -12.11
CA ALA A 45 -24.67 -9.01 -12.05
C ALA A 45 -24.47 -8.53 -10.61
N LEU A 46 -23.45 -7.71 -10.38
CA LEU A 46 -23.22 -7.00 -9.13
C LEU A 46 -23.34 -5.49 -9.36
N ASP A 47 -24.02 -4.80 -8.45
CA ASP A 47 -24.03 -3.34 -8.39
C ASP A 47 -23.09 -2.90 -7.25
N LEU A 48 -22.03 -2.18 -7.61
CA LEU A 48 -21.04 -1.61 -6.69
C LEU A 48 -21.35 -0.13 -6.48
N THR A 49 -21.74 0.26 -5.27
CA THR A 49 -21.95 1.66 -4.88
C THR A 49 -20.72 2.19 -4.16
N LEU A 50 -20.12 3.28 -4.66
CA LEU A 50 -18.99 3.96 -4.02
C LEU A 50 -19.51 4.98 -3.00
N LEU A 51 -19.22 4.78 -1.71
CA LEU A 51 -19.83 5.55 -0.62
C LEU A 51 -18.99 6.76 -0.17
N THR A 52 -17.68 6.75 -0.42
CA THR A 52 -16.79 7.85 -0.06
C THR A 52 -15.92 8.28 -1.23
N ALA A 53 -15.34 9.48 -1.10
CA ALA A 53 -14.34 10.02 -2.01
C ALA A 53 -12.96 9.35 -1.83
N GLY A 54 -12.91 8.02 -1.65
CA GLY A 54 -11.69 7.28 -1.91
C GLY A 54 -11.27 7.56 -3.35
N ARG A 55 -10.01 7.92 -3.60
CA ARG A 55 -9.56 8.32 -4.94
C ARG A 55 -9.58 7.11 -5.89
N MET A 56 -10.69 6.85 -6.54
CA MET A 56 -10.76 5.98 -7.70
C MET A 56 -9.89 6.56 -8.84
N PRO A 57 -9.55 5.76 -9.87
CA PRO A 57 -8.83 6.27 -11.04
C PRO A 57 -9.64 7.25 -11.91
N PHE A 58 -10.85 7.61 -11.47
CA PHE A 58 -11.75 8.59 -12.05
C PHE A 58 -12.34 9.47 -10.93
N ASP A 59 -12.74 10.69 -11.29
CA ASP A 59 -13.44 11.60 -10.36
C ASP A 59 -14.85 11.10 -10.02
N ARG A 60 -15.55 11.80 -9.12
CA ARG A 60 -16.94 11.51 -8.75
C ARG A 60 -17.93 11.92 -9.86
N ASP A 61 -17.73 11.38 -11.06
CA ASP A 61 -18.52 11.61 -12.27
C ASP A 61 -18.71 10.29 -13.07
N PRO A 62 -19.95 9.83 -13.30
CA PRO A 62 -20.24 8.65 -14.10
C PRO A 62 -19.70 8.70 -15.52
N ASP A 63 -19.61 9.88 -16.15
CA ASP A 63 -19.11 9.98 -17.51
C ASP A 63 -17.62 9.68 -17.57
N GLN A 64 -16.85 10.21 -16.61
CA GLN A 64 -15.44 9.86 -16.44
C GLN A 64 -15.25 8.40 -16.03
N ALA A 65 -16.08 7.88 -15.14
CA ALA A 65 -16.03 6.47 -14.74
C ALA A 65 -16.30 5.55 -15.93
N ASN A 66 -17.31 5.84 -16.77
CA ASN A 66 -17.58 5.09 -18.00
C ASN A 66 -16.44 5.19 -19.01
N ALA A 67 -15.84 6.38 -19.17
CA ALA A 67 -14.68 6.56 -20.04
C ALA A 67 -13.51 5.68 -19.60
N TRP A 68 -13.19 5.66 -18.30
CA TRP A 68 -12.14 4.82 -17.74
C TRP A 68 -12.45 3.32 -17.89
N LEU A 69 -13.69 2.89 -17.59
CA LEU A 69 -14.11 1.49 -17.77
C LEU A 69 -13.96 1.04 -19.22
N ALA A 70 -14.35 1.89 -20.18
CA ALA A 70 -14.24 1.63 -21.61
C ALA A 70 -12.77 1.59 -22.08
N GLU A 71 -11.94 2.53 -21.64
CA GLU A 71 -10.50 2.57 -21.94
C GLU A 71 -9.80 1.27 -21.53
N HIS A 72 -10.21 0.70 -20.39
CA HIS A 72 -9.66 -0.54 -19.86
C HIS A 72 -10.42 -1.81 -20.26
N SER A 73 -11.38 -1.70 -21.19
CA SER A 73 -12.18 -2.83 -21.69
C SER A 73 -12.85 -3.64 -20.57
N ILE A 74 -13.38 -2.95 -19.56
CA ILE A 74 -14.18 -3.53 -18.50
C ILE A 74 -15.64 -3.49 -18.96
N ASP A 75 -16.26 -4.66 -19.13
CA ASP A 75 -17.69 -4.77 -19.43
C ASP A 75 -18.50 -4.34 -18.20
N ALA A 76 -18.74 -3.04 -18.07
CA ALA A 76 -19.41 -2.43 -16.94
C ALA A 76 -20.02 -1.08 -17.35
N SER A 77 -20.90 -0.56 -16.50
CA SER A 77 -21.45 0.79 -16.68
C SER A 77 -21.58 1.52 -15.35
N ALA A 78 -21.29 2.82 -15.35
CA ALA A 78 -21.40 3.71 -14.20
C ALA A 78 -22.60 4.64 -14.36
N ARG A 79 -23.31 4.90 -13.27
CA ARG A 79 -24.41 5.87 -13.17
C ARG A 79 -24.48 6.46 -11.77
N PHE A 80 -25.22 7.55 -11.59
CA PHE A 80 -25.63 7.96 -10.25
C PHE A 80 -26.83 7.15 -9.76
N ASN A 81 -26.89 6.91 -8.46
CA ASN A 81 -28.13 6.57 -7.76
C ASN A 81 -28.85 7.85 -7.27
N ASP A 82 -29.99 7.67 -6.60
CA ASP A 82 -30.79 8.78 -6.07
C ASP A 82 -30.05 9.61 -5.00
N ALA A 83 -29.01 9.04 -4.37
CA ALA A 83 -28.17 9.70 -3.39
C ALA A 83 -26.94 10.40 -4.01
N MET A 84 -26.84 10.45 -5.35
CA MET A 84 -25.68 10.99 -6.08
C MET A 84 -24.36 10.23 -5.79
N ASP A 85 -24.46 8.97 -5.41
CA ASP A 85 -23.32 8.05 -5.34
C ASP A 85 -23.14 7.35 -6.68
N ILE A 86 -21.89 7.08 -7.06
CA ILE A 86 -21.59 6.32 -8.27
C ILE A 86 -21.92 4.85 -8.01
N VAL A 87 -22.74 4.29 -8.89
CA VAL A 87 -23.04 2.86 -8.95
C VAL A 87 -22.44 2.30 -10.24
N ILE A 88 -21.54 1.33 -10.09
CA ILE A 88 -20.93 0.59 -11.19
C ILE A 88 -21.61 -0.78 -11.27
N ARG A 89 -22.26 -1.05 -12.39
CA ARG A 89 -22.84 -2.35 -12.69
C ARG A 89 -21.82 -3.25 -13.37
N LEU A 90 -21.57 -4.41 -12.77
CA LEU A 90 -20.61 -5.43 -13.18
C LEU A 90 -21.39 -6.71 -13.59
N PRO A 91 -21.73 -6.89 -14.89
CA PRO A 91 -22.50 -8.03 -15.38
C PRO A 91 -21.76 -9.38 -15.35
N THR A 92 -20.42 -9.38 -15.31
CA THR A 92 -19.62 -10.61 -15.49
C THR A 92 -18.52 -10.74 -14.44
N ALA A 93 -18.10 -11.99 -14.18
CA ALA A 93 -16.94 -12.31 -13.34
C ALA A 93 -15.66 -11.64 -13.85
N GLU A 94 -15.48 -11.59 -15.17
CA GLU A 94 -14.33 -10.95 -15.79
C GLU A 94 -14.29 -9.44 -15.48
N ALA A 95 -15.45 -8.76 -15.53
CA ALA A 95 -15.53 -7.34 -15.18
C ALA A 95 -15.14 -7.10 -13.71
N VAL A 96 -15.60 -7.96 -12.79
CA VAL A 96 -15.21 -7.91 -11.36
C VAL A 96 -13.70 -8.04 -11.21
N HIS A 97 -13.09 -9.10 -11.78
CA HIS A 97 -11.67 -9.34 -11.65
C HIS A 97 -10.80 -8.24 -12.30
N ARG A 98 -11.20 -7.73 -13.47
CA ARG A 98 -10.48 -6.62 -14.13
C ARG A 98 -10.57 -5.33 -13.33
N LEU A 99 -11.75 -5.01 -12.78
CA LEU A 99 -11.91 -3.83 -11.93
C LEU A 99 -11.04 -3.95 -10.69
N THR A 100 -11.03 -5.10 -10.01
CA THR A 100 -10.16 -5.34 -8.85
C THR A 100 -8.68 -5.16 -9.22
N ALA A 101 -8.24 -5.81 -10.29
CA ALA A 101 -6.84 -5.76 -10.74
C ALA A 101 -6.37 -4.34 -11.06
N LEU A 102 -7.21 -3.54 -11.71
CA LEU A 102 -6.81 -2.22 -12.20
C LEU A 102 -7.05 -1.09 -11.20
N ALA A 103 -8.06 -1.21 -10.33
CA ALA A 103 -8.43 -0.15 -9.40
C ALA A 103 -8.01 -0.41 -7.95
N LEU A 104 -7.90 -1.67 -7.54
CA LEU A 104 -7.77 -2.06 -6.13
C LEU A 104 -6.43 -2.72 -5.79
N ASP A 105 -5.90 -3.62 -6.64
CA ASP A 105 -4.71 -4.43 -6.30
C ASP A 105 -3.51 -3.60 -5.85
N ALA A 106 -3.20 -2.51 -6.56
CA ALA A 106 -2.10 -1.62 -6.19
C ALA A 106 -2.29 -1.03 -4.77
N ARG A 107 -3.52 -0.65 -4.41
CA ARG A 107 -3.83 -0.15 -3.06
C ARG A 107 -3.79 -1.24 -2.00
N ILE A 108 -4.33 -2.42 -2.30
CA ILE A 108 -4.31 -3.57 -1.40
C ILE A 108 -2.86 -3.90 -1.05
N ALA A 109 -2.00 -4.02 -2.07
CA ALA A 109 -0.58 -4.26 -1.88
C ALA A 109 0.10 -3.16 -1.05
N THR A 110 -0.22 -1.90 -1.32
CA THR A 110 0.36 -0.76 -0.59
C THR A 110 -0.07 -0.73 0.88
N HIS A 111 -1.34 -0.99 1.18
CA HIS A 111 -1.82 -1.06 2.57
C HIS A 111 -1.25 -2.27 3.32
N ALA A 112 -1.09 -3.42 2.65
CA ALA A 112 -0.45 -4.59 3.22
C ALA A 112 1.03 -4.30 3.56
N ALA A 113 1.78 -3.73 2.62
CA ALA A 113 3.18 -3.36 2.83
C ALA A 113 3.34 -2.30 3.94
N ALA A 114 2.48 -1.29 3.98
CA ALA A 114 2.46 -0.28 5.04
C ALA A 114 2.21 -0.91 6.42
N ALA A 115 1.23 -1.82 6.54
CA ALA A 115 0.95 -2.51 7.79
C ALA A 115 2.09 -3.42 8.24
N ALA A 116 2.75 -4.10 7.31
CA ALA A 116 3.91 -4.94 7.60
C ALA A 116 5.10 -4.10 8.09
N LEU A 117 5.37 -2.97 7.42
CA LEU A 117 6.43 -2.05 7.80
C LEU A 117 6.16 -1.42 9.19
N ASP A 118 4.92 -0.99 9.45
CA ASP A 118 4.51 -0.50 10.76
C ASP A 118 4.71 -1.56 11.84
N GLY A 119 4.29 -2.80 11.59
CA GLY A 119 4.49 -3.92 12.51
C GLY A 119 5.97 -4.19 12.81
N ALA A 120 6.85 -4.14 11.80
CA ALA A 120 8.28 -4.30 12.00
C ALA A 120 8.89 -3.13 12.79
N LEU A 121 8.45 -1.89 12.54
CA LEU A 121 8.93 -0.69 13.23
C LEU A 121 8.43 -0.59 14.68
N ALA A 122 7.25 -1.11 14.99
CA ALA A 122 6.63 -1.03 16.31
C ALA A 122 7.45 -1.69 17.42
N ALA A 123 8.30 -2.66 17.07
CA ALA A 123 9.24 -3.30 17.99
C ALA A 123 10.40 -2.35 18.42
N HIS A 124 10.59 -1.25 17.69
CA HIS A 124 11.66 -0.30 17.90
C HIS A 124 11.11 0.99 18.52
N ARG A 125 11.80 1.54 19.52
CA ARG A 125 11.38 2.77 20.23
C ARG A 125 11.67 4.03 19.40
N LEU A 126 11.08 4.08 18.20
CA LEU A 126 11.22 5.16 17.23
C LEU A 126 9.94 6.00 17.23
N ALA A 127 10.06 7.32 17.03
CA ALA A 127 8.91 8.19 16.79
C ALA A 127 8.66 8.26 15.28
N TYR A 128 7.75 7.43 14.79
CA TYR A 128 7.49 7.30 13.36
C TYR A 128 6.00 7.24 13.02
N GLU A 129 5.68 7.47 11.75
CA GLU A 129 4.36 7.28 11.18
C GLU A 129 4.50 6.64 9.79
N VAL A 130 3.66 5.66 9.49
CA VAL A 130 3.57 5.04 8.15
C VAL A 130 2.22 5.40 7.55
N GLU A 131 2.23 6.08 6.40
CA GLU A 131 1.02 6.51 5.71
C GLU A 131 0.97 5.99 4.28
N VAL A 132 -0.24 5.68 3.79
CA VAL A 132 -0.45 5.41 2.37
C VAL A 132 -0.83 6.70 1.67
N THR A 133 0.06 7.22 0.82
CA THR A 133 -0.11 8.50 0.13
C THR A 133 -0.80 8.36 -1.22
N GLY A 134 -0.81 7.15 -1.80
CA GLY A 134 -1.49 6.88 -3.07
C GLY A 134 -1.45 5.41 -3.48
N PRO A 135 -2.05 5.06 -4.64
CA PRO A 135 -1.91 3.73 -5.22
C PRO A 135 -0.44 3.45 -5.54
N GLY A 136 0.13 2.41 -4.93
CA GLY A 136 1.54 2.04 -5.14
C GLY A 136 2.54 2.95 -4.44
N GLN A 137 2.12 3.79 -3.50
CA GLN A 137 3.03 4.66 -2.76
C GLN A 137 2.64 4.80 -1.29
N LEU A 138 3.63 4.65 -0.41
CA LEU A 138 3.53 4.91 1.02
C LEU A 138 4.69 5.78 1.48
N SER A 139 4.49 6.50 2.57
CA SER A 139 5.52 7.29 3.25
C SER A 139 5.84 6.73 4.63
N LEU A 140 7.10 6.85 5.03
CA LEU A 140 7.56 6.70 6.41
C LEU A 140 8.04 8.06 6.88
N VAL A 141 7.38 8.60 7.89
CA VAL A 141 7.79 9.83 8.56
C VAL A 141 8.59 9.45 9.81
N LEU A 142 9.79 10.00 9.94
CA LEU A 142 10.63 9.90 11.13
C LEU A 142 10.65 11.26 11.82
N HIS A 143 10.05 11.35 13.00
CA HIS A 143 9.99 12.59 13.77
C HIS A 143 11.27 12.80 14.58
N GLY A 144 11.83 13.99 14.53
CA GLY A 144 12.94 14.39 15.38
C GLY A 144 12.53 14.30 16.85
N SER A 145 13.35 13.62 17.66
CA SER A 145 13.27 13.64 19.12
C SER A 145 14.44 14.44 19.69
N GLU A 146 14.23 15.12 20.82
CA GLU A 146 15.19 16.09 21.40
C GLU A 146 16.54 15.47 21.80
N ASP A 147 16.61 14.15 22.08
CA ASP A 147 17.78 13.55 22.72
C ASP A 147 18.72 12.74 21.79
N ALA A 148 18.24 12.23 20.65
CA ALA A 148 19.07 11.39 19.75
C ALA A 148 18.67 11.41 18.26
N GLY A 149 17.52 12.03 17.92
CA GLY A 149 16.94 11.98 16.58
C GLY A 149 16.45 10.57 16.20
N THR A 150 15.21 10.45 15.74
CA THR A 150 14.70 9.15 15.25
C THR A 150 15.39 8.70 13.96
N GLY A 151 15.83 9.62 13.10
CA GLY A 151 16.58 9.31 11.88
C GLY A 151 17.86 8.52 12.12
N PRO A 152 18.79 9.00 12.97
CA PRO A 152 20.02 8.27 13.30
C PRO A 152 19.76 6.92 13.96
N ALA A 153 18.79 6.84 14.87
CA ALA A 153 18.40 5.59 15.51
C ALA A 153 17.86 4.57 14.49
N PHE A 154 17.03 5.01 13.54
CA PHE A 154 16.55 4.19 12.44
C PHE A 154 17.70 3.69 11.54
N ALA A 155 18.67 4.55 11.20
CA ALA A 155 19.84 4.13 10.41
C ALA A 155 20.71 3.10 11.14
N ALA A 156 20.81 3.18 12.47
CA ALA A 156 21.54 2.19 13.26
C ALA A 156 20.91 0.79 13.15
N LEU A 157 19.58 0.68 13.11
CA LEU A 157 18.88 -0.60 12.89
C LEU A 157 19.24 -1.23 11.54
N LEU A 158 19.59 -0.41 10.55
CA LEU A 158 19.98 -0.85 9.23
C LEU A 158 21.50 -1.13 9.11
N GLY A 159 22.25 -0.98 10.20
CA GLY A 159 23.69 -1.24 10.26
C GLY A 159 24.56 -0.02 9.92
N ALA A 160 24.01 1.20 9.97
CA ALA A 160 24.73 2.44 9.72
C ALA A 160 24.76 3.37 10.97
N PRO A 161 25.34 2.94 12.10
CA PRO A 161 25.49 3.80 13.27
C PRO A 161 26.37 5.02 12.93
N GLY A 162 26.03 6.19 13.48
CA GLY A 162 26.78 7.43 13.26
C GLY A 162 26.52 8.09 11.89
N ILE A 163 25.40 7.78 11.24
CA ILE A 163 25.00 8.41 9.97
C ILE A 163 24.90 9.95 10.07
N ASP A 164 24.74 10.48 11.28
CA ASP A 164 24.67 11.88 11.64
C ASP A 164 26.02 12.51 11.99
N ALA A 165 27.11 11.74 11.95
CA ALA A 165 28.44 12.25 12.31
C ALA A 165 28.79 13.52 11.51
N GLY A 166 29.15 14.57 12.26
CA GLY A 166 29.50 15.88 11.74
C GLY A 166 28.31 16.73 11.23
N LEU A 167 27.07 16.32 11.51
CA LEU A 167 25.87 17.10 11.18
C LEU A 167 25.38 17.88 12.40
N ASP A 168 24.99 19.13 12.17
CA ASP A 168 24.26 19.96 13.14
C ASP A 168 22.76 19.85 12.84
N LEU A 169 22.09 18.89 13.50
CA LEU A 169 20.68 18.58 13.26
C LEU A 169 19.72 19.68 13.74
N ALA A 170 20.17 20.62 14.57
CA ALA A 170 19.37 21.80 14.93
C ALA A 170 19.24 22.82 13.78
N ARG A 171 19.95 22.60 12.67
CA ARG A 171 19.89 23.44 11.47
C ARG A 171 19.31 22.66 10.30
N GLY A 172 18.51 23.34 9.47
CA GLY A 172 17.94 22.71 8.27
C GLY A 172 18.96 22.15 7.28
N ARG A 173 20.20 22.68 7.25
CA ARG A 173 21.28 22.08 6.47
C ARG A 173 21.69 20.70 6.99
N GLY A 174 21.72 20.51 8.32
CA GLY A 174 22.01 19.21 8.93
C GLY A 174 20.89 18.21 8.65
N ILE A 175 19.63 18.61 8.84
CA ILE A 175 18.45 17.78 8.49
C ILE A 175 18.50 17.36 7.03
N ARG A 176 18.69 18.29 6.09
CA ARG A 176 18.77 17.96 4.66
C ARG A 176 19.89 16.94 4.36
N ARG A 177 21.07 17.10 4.97
CA ARG A 177 22.17 16.14 4.80
C ARG A 177 21.87 14.78 5.41
N LEU A 178 21.18 14.74 6.55
CA LEU A 178 20.73 13.48 7.15
C LEU A 178 19.71 12.79 6.23
N THR A 179 18.73 13.53 5.71
CA THR A 179 17.76 13.05 4.71
C THR A 179 18.46 12.44 3.50
N ASP A 180 19.44 13.15 2.92
CA ASP A 180 20.20 12.64 1.76
C ASP A 180 20.93 11.34 2.12
N ARG A 181 21.58 11.27 3.29
CA ARG A 181 22.28 10.06 3.76
C ARG A 181 21.32 8.88 3.99
N LEU A 182 20.15 9.13 4.56
CA LEU A 182 19.10 8.12 4.75
C LEU A 182 18.58 7.61 3.40
N ALA A 183 18.35 8.50 2.44
CA ALA A 183 17.93 8.11 1.09
C ALA A 183 18.96 7.18 0.42
N TRP A 184 20.26 7.49 0.56
CA TRP A 184 21.33 6.63 0.04
C TRP A 184 21.39 5.26 0.73
N LEU A 185 21.31 5.24 2.06
CA LEU A 185 21.26 4.00 2.84
C LEU A 185 20.09 3.12 2.38
N LEU A 186 18.90 3.69 2.29
CA LEU A 186 17.68 2.98 1.92
C LEU A 186 17.68 2.57 0.46
N THR A 187 18.30 3.34 -0.42
CA THR A 187 18.53 2.91 -1.81
C THR A 187 19.37 1.64 -1.87
N GLY A 188 20.37 1.50 -0.98
CA GLY A 188 21.13 0.27 -0.83
C GLY A 188 20.32 -0.89 -0.25
N VAL A 189 19.44 -0.62 0.72
CA VAL A 189 18.59 -1.65 1.36
C VAL A 189 17.49 -2.17 0.42
N THR A 190 16.90 -1.28 -0.37
CA THR A 190 15.73 -1.56 -1.22
C THR A 190 16.11 -1.81 -2.69
N GLU A 191 17.41 -1.82 -3.00
CA GLU A 191 17.98 -2.06 -4.32
C GLU A 191 17.46 -1.11 -5.43
N SER A 192 16.83 -0.01 -5.05
CA SER A 192 16.22 0.97 -5.96
C SER A 192 16.14 2.34 -5.29
N LEU A 193 16.03 3.40 -6.10
CA LEU A 193 16.09 4.77 -5.60
C LEU A 193 14.94 5.06 -4.60
N VAL A 194 15.29 5.48 -3.39
CA VAL A 194 14.33 5.97 -2.38
C VAL A 194 14.31 7.49 -2.38
N GLN A 195 13.12 8.06 -2.52
CA GLN A 195 12.93 9.50 -2.41
C GLN A 195 12.78 9.90 -0.95
N ALA A 196 13.34 11.06 -0.59
CA ALA A 196 13.32 11.54 0.77
C ALA A 196 13.19 13.06 0.82
N GLN A 197 12.46 13.56 1.81
CA GLN A 197 12.29 14.97 2.08
C GLN A 197 12.54 15.26 3.55
N GLY A 198 13.40 16.24 3.83
CA GLY A 198 13.67 16.73 5.17
C GLY A 198 13.01 18.08 5.37
N SER A 199 12.24 18.23 6.44
CA SER A 199 11.67 19.51 6.84
C SER A 199 12.11 19.85 8.25
N THR A 200 12.54 21.10 8.44
CA THR A 200 12.76 21.64 9.77
C THR A 200 11.43 21.89 10.46
N GLY A 201 11.35 21.50 11.72
CA GLY A 201 10.24 21.76 12.60
C GLY A 201 10.08 23.25 12.89
N CYS A 202 8.96 23.57 13.51
CA CYS A 202 8.70 24.87 14.11
C CYS A 202 8.40 24.68 15.60
N ARG A 203 8.01 25.76 16.30
CA ARG A 203 7.67 25.67 17.72
C ARG A 203 6.57 24.64 18.04
N HIS A 204 5.76 24.26 17.06
CA HIS A 204 4.59 23.40 17.22
C HIS A 204 4.74 22.03 16.55
N GLU A 205 5.81 21.81 15.77
CA GLU A 205 6.05 20.55 15.05
C GLU A 205 7.53 20.21 15.09
N PRO A 206 7.92 18.98 15.44
CA PRO A 206 9.33 18.58 15.42
C PRO A 206 9.89 18.58 13.99
N ASP A 207 11.22 18.57 13.87
CA ASP A 207 11.88 18.23 12.61
C ASP A 207 11.35 16.87 12.11
N ARG A 208 11.28 16.67 10.80
CA ARG A 208 10.92 15.34 10.26
C ARG A 208 11.67 15.02 8.99
N VAL A 209 11.93 13.73 8.82
CA VAL A 209 12.38 13.13 7.56
C VAL A 209 11.27 12.24 7.05
N GLU A 210 10.79 12.53 5.85
CA GLU A 210 9.79 11.74 5.16
C GLU A 210 10.47 10.95 4.04
N LEU A 211 10.18 9.66 3.97
CA LEU A 211 10.77 8.71 3.04
C LEU A 211 9.64 8.08 2.24
N TYR A 212 9.75 8.03 0.92
CA TYR A 212 8.72 7.48 0.05
C TYR A 212 9.13 6.15 -0.53
N PHE A 213 8.21 5.20 -0.50
CA PHE A 213 8.42 3.83 -0.95
C PHE A 213 7.28 3.38 -1.86
N ASP A 214 7.61 2.55 -2.85
CA ASP A 214 6.65 1.61 -3.41
C ASP A 214 6.48 0.37 -2.48
N PRO A 215 5.45 -0.48 -2.69
CA PRO A 215 5.22 -1.64 -1.83
C PRO A 215 6.39 -2.63 -1.79
N GLY A 216 7.10 -2.83 -2.90
CA GLY A 216 8.23 -3.76 -2.97
C GLY A 216 9.46 -3.25 -2.19
N GLN A 217 9.72 -1.94 -2.24
CA GLN A 217 10.73 -1.29 -1.42
C GLN A 217 10.41 -1.42 0.06
N ALA A 218 9.15 -1.20 0.46
CA ALA A 218 8.72 -1.37 1.84
C ALA A 218 8.87 -2.82 2.31
N ASP A 219 8.54 -3.82 1.49
CA ASP A 219 8.74 -5.24 1.83
C ASP A 219 10.21 -5.62 2.03
N LEU A 220 11.12 -5.05 1.22
CA LEU A 220 12.57 -5.23 1.41
C LEU A 220 13.04 -4.61 2.73
N LEU A 221 12.58 -3.41 3.04
CA LEU A 221 12.89 -2.72 4.29
C LEU A 221 12.36 -3.50 5.51
N THR A 222 11.11 -3.96 5.47
CA THR A 222 10.48 -4.79 6.51
C THR A 222 11.32 -6.02 6.81
N ARG A 223 11.66 -6.81 5.79
CA ARG A 223 12.51 -8.01 5.94
C ARG A 223 13.87 -7.68 6.56
N ARG A 224 14.46 -6.54 6.20
CA ARG A 224 15.73 -6.09 6.76
C ARG A 224 15.64 -5.76 8.25
N LEU A 225 14.55 -5.09 8.67
CA LEU A 225 14.29 -4.75 10.07
C LEU A 225 14.03 -5.99 10.93
N GLU A 226 13.28 -6.96 10.42
CA GLU A 226 13.02 -8.23 11.11
C GLU A 226 14.31 -9.06 11.32
N GLN A 227 15.21 -9.06 10.33
CA GLN A 227 16.53 -9.70 10.45
C GLN A 227 17.42 -9.02 11.51
N ALA A 228 17.38 -7.69 11.59
CA ALA A 228 18.10 -6.96 12.64
C ALA A 228 17.60 -7.34 14.04
N SER A 229 16.27 -7.44 14.21
CA SER A 229 15.63 -7.81 15.48
C SER A 229 15.94 -9.24 15.95
N SER A 230 16.06 -10.20 15.04
CA SER A 230 16.40 -11.60 15.37
C SER A 230 17.88 -11.79 15.75
N THR A 231 18.77 -10.96 15.21
CA THR A 231 20.20 -10.99 15.54
C THR A 231 20.45 -10.45 16.95
N ASP A 232 19.69 -9.43 17.38
CA ASP A 232 19.82 -8.82 18.71
C ASP A 232 19.33 -9.77 19.83
N GLN A 233 18.31 -10.59 19.56
CA GLN A 233 17.83 -11.61 20.52
C GLN A 233 18.80 -12.78 20.69
N SER A 234 19.56 -13.14 19.64
CA SER A 234 20.50 -14.27 19.68
C SER A 234 21.81 -13.96 20.41
N ASN A 235 22.13 -12.68 20.61
CA ASN A 235 23.32 -12.23 21.35
C ASN A 235 23.07 -12.03 22.86
N THR A 236 21.87 -12.35 23.34
CA THR A 236 21.48 -12.17 24.76
C THR A 236 21.34 -13.49 25.53
N CYS A 237 21.88 -14.61 25.02
CA CYS A 237 21.93 -15.90 25.72
C CYS A 237 23.35 -16.29 26.13
#